data_AF-A0A2W7BEA5-F1
#
_entry.id   AF-A0A2W7BEA5-F1
#
_cell.length_a   1.000
_cell.length_b   1.000
_cell.length_c   1.000
_cell.angle_alpha   90.00
_cell.angle_beta   90.00
_cell.angle_gamma   90.00
#
_symmetry.space_group_name_H-M   'P 1'
#
loop_
_entity.id
_entity.type
_entity.pdbx_description
1 polymer ?
#
loop_
_entity_poly.entity_id
_entity_poly.type
_entity_poly.pdbx_seq_one_letter_code
_entity_poly.pdbx_strand_id
1 'polypeptide(L)'
;WLNAANLGPCGSTPPPTGACFRSQVALVVRSNPTSSSAVLAGYSAGDTVIASANPPTQQISADGRRWIQVRLSTGSTGWVASTGANGVGSNLTSIPCP
;
A
#
# COMPACT_ATOMS: atom_id res chain seq x y z
N TRP A 1 41.60 8.45 -5.50
CA TRP A 1 40.56 8.52 -6.54
C TRP A 1 39.88 7.15 -6.56
N LEU A 2 38.58 7.08 -6.29
CA LEU A 2 37.85 5.81 -6.29
C LEU A 2 37.32 5.56 -7.70
N ASN A 3 37.69 4.42 -8.29
CA ASN A 3 37.25 4.00 -9.61
C ASN A 3 35.78 3.54 -9.54
N ALA A 4 34.89 4.22 -10.27
CA ALA A 4 33.47 3.89 -10.34
C ALA A 4 33.21 2.46 -10.88
N ALA A 5 34.17 1.86 -11.59
CA ALA A 5 34.07 0.51 -12.13
C ALA A 5 34.14 -0.62 -11.07
N ASN A 6 34.53 -0.32 -9.82
CA ASN A 6 34.54 -1.30 -8.72
C ASN A 6 33.25 -1.28 -7.88
N LEU A 7 32.27 -0.44 -8.23
CA LEU A 7 30.94 -0.50 -7.65
C LEU A 7 30.14 -1.54 -8.45
N GLY A 8 30.21 -2.80 -8.03
CA GLY A 8 29.28 -3.82 -8.52
C GLY A 8 27.82 -3.35 -8.30
N PRO A 9 26.86 -3.74 -9.15
CA PRO A 9 25.46 -3.40 -8.92
C PRO A 9 25.08 -3.91 -7.52
N CYS A 10 24.64 -3.01 -6.65
CA CYS A 10 23.97 -3.41 -5.42
C CYS A 10 22.84 -4.37 -5.82
N GLY A 11 22.83 -5.55 -5.19
CA GLY A 11 22.01 -6.69 -5.59
C GLY A 11 20.62 -6.28 -6.06
N SER A 12 20.25 -6.76 -7.25
CA SER A 12 19.05 -6.42 -8.00
C SER A 12 17.76 -6.93 -7.36
N THR A 13 17.46 -6.45 -6.15
CA THR A 13 16.09 -6.38 -5.67
C THR A 13 15.70 -4.91 -5.81
N PRO A 14 14.81 -4.55 -6.76
CA PRO A 14 14.25 -3.20 -6.79
C PRO A 14 13.77 -2.87 -5.38
N PRO A 15 14.14 -1.71 -4.80
CA PRO A 15 13.54 -1.30 -3.54
C PRO A 15 12.03 -1.44 -3.69
N PRO A 16 11.29 -2.01 -2.72
CA PRO A 16 9.83 -1.96 -2.76
C PRO A 16 9.47 -0.49 -2.97
N THR A 17 8.98 -0.18 -4.16
CA THR A 17 8.89 1.21 -4.65
C THR A 17 7.74 1.96 -3.98
N GLY A 18 7.13 1.33 -2.97
CA GLY A 18 5.97 1.77 -2.24
C GLY A 18 6.21 1.80 -0.75
N ALA A 19 5.49 2.68 -0.06
CA ALA A 19 5.46 2.69 1.40
C ALA A 19 4.80 1.41 1.95
N CYS A 20 5.34 0.90 3.06
CA CYS A 20 4.84 -0.33 3.69
C CYS A 20 3.93 0.00 4.88
N PHE A 21 2.84 -0.75 4.99
CA PHE A 21 1.85 -0.61 6.04
C PHE A 21 1.54 -1.96 6.66
N ARG A 22 1.27 -1.97 7.96
CA ARG A 22 0.70 -3.12 8.66
C ARG A 22 -0.80 -2.93 8.79
N SER A 23 -1.56 -3.91 8.31
CA SER A 23 -3.01 -3.94 8.54
C SER A 23 -3.29 -4.18 10.01
N GLN A 24 -4.03 -3.29 10.67
CA GLN A 24 -4.45 -3.47 12.07
C GLN A 24 -5.72 -4.33 12.17
N VAL A 25 -6.51 -4.36 11.09
CA VAL A 25 -7.79 -5.06 10.99
C VAL A 25 -7.86 -5.86 9.70
N ALA A 26 -8.89 -6.70 9.52
CA ALA A 26 -9.13 -7.32 8.23
C ALA A 26 -9.53 -6.23 7.21
N LEU A 27 -8.81 -6.16 6.09
CA LEU A 27 -9.01 -5.18 5.03
C LEU A 27 -9.35 -5.87 3.72
N VAL A 28 -10.11 -5.17 2.89
CA VAL A 28 -10.39 -5.61 1.52
C VAL A 28 -9.77 -4.65 0.53
N VAL A 29 -9.11 -5.20 -0.48
CA VAL A 29 -8.59 -4.49 -1.63
C VAL A 29 -9.70 -4.38 -2.66
N ARG A 30 -10.01 -3.18 -3.09
CA ARG A 30 -11.04 -2.90 -4.10
C ARG A 30 -10.44 -2.36 -5.38
N SER A 31 -11.17 -2.48 -6.48
CA SER A 31 -10.74 -1.95 -7.78
C SER A 31 -10.70 -0.43 -7.85
N ASN A 32 -11.57 0.25 -7.10
CA ASN A 32 -11.62 1.71 -6.99
C ASN A 32 -11.78 2.13 -5.52
N PRO A 33 -11.45 3.38 -5.17
CA PRO A 33 -11.50 3.90 -3.79
C PRO A 33 -12.93 4.28 -3.36
N THR A 34 -13.85 3.33 -3.49
CA THR A 34 -15.24 3.45 -3.05
C THR A 34 -15.69 2.15 -2.38
N SER A 35 -16.60 2.24 -1.41
CA SER A 35 -17.11 1.07 -0.69
C SER A 35 -17.94 0.12 -1.55
N SER A 36 -18.49 0.60 -2.66
CA SER A 36 -19.34 -0.18 -3.57
C SER A 36 -18.57 -0.88 -4.69
N SER A 37 -17.27 -0.65 -4.80
CA SER A 37 -16.44 -1.23 -5.87
C SER A 37 -16.15 -2.71 -5.67
N ALA A 38 -15.91 -3.44 -6.75
CA ALA A 38 -15.57 -4.86 -6.69
C ALA A 38 -14.35 -5.14 -5.80
N VAL A 39 -14.42 -6.21 -5.02
CA VAL A 39 -13.31 -6.68 -4.18
C VAL A 39 -12.38 -7.52 -5.03
N LEU A 40 -11.10 -7.14 -5.04
CA LEU A 40 -10.03 -7.83 -5.77
C LEU A 40 -9.27 -8.83 -4.88
N ALA A 41 -9.05 -8.46 -3.61
CA ALA A 41 -8.32 -9.28 -2.65
C ALA A 41 -8.70 -8.90 -1.21
N GLY A 42 -8.19 -9.66 -0.24
CA GLY A 42 -8.32 -9.38 1.18
C GLY A 42 -6.99 -9.52 1.89
N TYR A 43 -6.80 -8.70 2.92
CA TYR A 43 -5.70 -8.77 3.87
C TYR A 43 -6.26 -9.10 5.25
N SER A 44 -5.59 -9.98 5.98
CA SER A 44 -5.95 -10.26 7.37
C SER A 44 -5.42 -9.16 8.31
N ALA A 45 -5.93 -9.13 9.53
CA ALA A 45 -5.31 -8.31 10.57
C ALA A 45 -3.86 -8.80 10.78
N GLY A 46 -2.92 -7.87 10.81
CA GLY A 46 -1.50 -8.16 10.82
C GLY A 46 -0.93 -8.56 9.45
N ASP A 47 -1.58 -8.29 8.33
CA ASP A 47 -0.91 -8.47 7.02
C ASP A 47 -0.04 -7.26 6.65
N THR A 48 0.95 -7.47 5.80
CA THR A 48 1.79 -6.38 5.27
C THR A 48 1.23 -5.92 3.93
N VAL A 49 0.88 -4.64 3.87
CA VAL A 49 0.32 -3.98 2.71
C VAL A 49 1.38 -3.06 2.10
N ILE A 50 1.68 -3.28 0.82
CA ILE A 50 2.68 -2.49 0.09
C ILE A 50 1.95 -1.52 -0.83
N ALA A 51 2.20 -0.22 -0.66
CA ALA A 51 1.62 0.79 -1.53
C ALA A 51 2.15 0.66 -2.97
N SER A 52 1.41 1.22 -3.93
CA SER A 52 1.87 1.27 -5.33
C SER A 52 3.03 2.25 -5.54
N ALA A 53 3.15 3.26 -4.67
CA ALA A 53 4.15 4.33 -4.75
C ALA A 53 4.63 4.80 -3.37
N ASN A 54 5.76 5.49 -3.33
CA ASN A 54 6.28 6.19 -2.16
C ASN A 54 6.58 7.66 -2.51
N PRO A 55 5.85 8.65 -1.96
CA PRO A 55 4.77 8.51 -0.98
C PRO A 55 3.53 7.77 -1.54
N PRO A 56 2.72 7.12 -0.67
CA PRO A 56 1.55 6.35 -1.10
C PRO A 56 0.51 7.24 -1.77
N THR A 57 -0.02 6.80 -2.91
CA THR A 57 -1.16 7.46 -3.55
C THR A 57 -2.38 7.32 -2.65
N GLN A 58 -3.00 8.44 -2.32
CA GLN A 58 -4.12 8.53 -1.40
C GLN A 58 -5.31 9.22 -2.04
N GLN A 59 -6.51 8.73 -1.76
CA GLN A 59 -7.74 9.35 -2.21
C GLN A 59 -8.78 9.34 -1.09
N ILE A 60 -9.52 10.43 -0.95
CA ILE A 60 -10.66 10.52 -0.02
C ILE A 60 -11.93 10.28 -0.84
N SER A 61 -12.75 9.35 -0.40
CA SER A 61 -14.04 9.05 -1.01
C SER A 61 -15.10 10.03 -0.53
N ALA A 62 -16.25 10.08 -1.20
CA ALA A 62 -17.38 10.93 -0.80
C ALA A 62 -17.85 10.65 0.64
N ASP A 63 -17.72 9.41 1.11
CA ASP A 63 -18.03 9.00 2.49
C ASP A 63 -16.99 9.44 3.53
N GLY A 64 -16.03 10.29 3.15
CA GLY A 64 -14.92 10.73 4.01
C GLY A 64 -13.85 9.67 4.29
N ARG A 65 -14.03 8.43 3.78
CA ARG A 65 -13.03 7.36 3.90
C ARG A 65 -11.79 7.69 3.10
N ARG A 66 -10.62 7.55 3.74
CA ARG A 66 -9.31 7.64 3.10
C ARG A 66 -8.88 6.28 2.59
N TRP A 67 -8.44 6.26 1.34
CA TRP A 67 -7.99 5.08 0.61
C TRP A 67 -6.53 5.24 0.22
N ILE A 68 -5.80 4.14 0.23
CA ILE A 68 -4.42 4.05 -0.24
C ILE A 68 -4.37 3.07 -1.40
N GLN A 69 -3.66 3.45 -2.46
CA GLN A 69 -3.41 2.55 -3.58
C GLN A 69 -2.26 1.59 -3.24
N VAL A 70 -2.50 0.31 -3.46
CA VAL A 70 -1.60 -0.80 -3.12
C VAL A 70 -1.33 -1.64 -4.35
N ARG A 71 -0.16 -2.28 -4.36
CA ARG A 71 0.20 -3.20 -5.44
C ARG A 71 -0.09 -4.63 -5.01
N LEU A 72 -0.85 -5.35 -5.83
CA LEU A 72 -1.10 -6.78 -5.64
C LEU A 72 0.05 -7.60 -6.23
N SER A 73 0.22 -8.83 -5.74
CA SER A 73 1.23 -9.78 -6.24
C SER A 73 1.05 -10.12 -7.73
N THR A 74 -0.16 -9.97 -8.27
CA THR A 74 -0.48 -10.16 -9.69
C THR A 74 0.06 -9.05 -10.61
N GLY A 75 0.64 -7.99 -10.04
CA GLY A 75 1.12 -6.82 -10.77
C GLY A 75 0.05 -5.74 -10.98
N SER A 76 -1.22 -6.04 -10.71
CA SER A 76 -2.31 -5.06 -10.68
C SER A 76 -2.23 -4.14 -9.45
N THR A 77 -2.90 -2.99 -9.52
CA THR A 77 -3.11 -2.11 -8.38
C THR A 77 -4.53 -2.22 -7.85
N GLY A 78 -4.70 -1.89 -6.58
CA GLY A 78 -6.01 -1.83 -5.93
C GLY A 78 -6.00 -0.80 -4.82
N TRP A 79 -7.14 -0.64 -4.16
CA TRP A 79 -7.35 0.38 -3.15
C TRP A 79 -7.80 -0.26 -1.83
N VAL A 80 -7.13 0.10 -0.74
CA VAL A 80 -7.50 -0.31 0.62
C VAL A 80 -7.93 0.89 1.43
N ALA A 81 -8.93 0.71 2.28
CA ALA A 81 -9.38 1.77 3.18
C ALA A 81 -8.41 1.92 4.35
N SER A 82 -7.67 3.02 4.39
CA SER A 82 -6.76 3.32 5.50
C SER A 82 -7.48 3.83 6.74
N THR A 83 -8.74 4.26 6.59
CA THR A 83 -9.58 4.79 7.68
C THR A 83 -11.02 4.27 7.56
N GLY A 84 -11.78 4.37 8.65
CA GLY A 84 -13.22 4.08 8.68
C GLY A 84 -14.07 5.19 8.04
N ALA A 85 -15.40 5.00 8.04
CA ALA A 85 -16.34 6.01 7.53
C ALA A 85 -16.10 7.38 8.19
N ASN A 86 -16.23 8.47 7.42
CA ASN A 86 -15.92 9.83 7.86
C ASN A 86 -14.46 10.06 8.27
N GLY A 87 -13.54 9.18 7.87
CA GLY A 87 -12.11 9.28 8.21
C GLY A 87 -11.78 8.88 9.65
N VAL A 88 -12.70 8.18 10.33
CA VAL A 88 -12.54 7.81 11.74
C VAL A 88 -11.70 6.54 11.88
N GLY A 89 -10.69 6.60 12.74
CA GLY A 89 -9.79 5.48 13.04
C GLY A 89 -8.77 5.20 11.93
N SER A 90 -7.67 4.56 12.29
CA SER A 90 -6.61 4.16 11.37
C SER A 90 -6.58 2.64 11.26
N ASN A 91 -6.86 2.13 10.06
CA ASN A 91 -6.81 0.69 9.78
C ASN A 91 -5.40 0.22 9.42
N LEU A 92 -4.51 1.16 9.08
CA LEU A 92 -3.15 0.91 8.63
C LEU A 92 -2.15 1.67 9.50
N THR A 93 -1.06 0.99 9.86
CA THR A 93 0.09 1.59 10.56
C THR A 93 1.28 1.59 9.61
N SER A 94 1.93 2.74 9.41
CA SER A 94 3.16 2.81 8.61
C SER A 94 4.28 2.02 9.28
N ILE A 95 4.93 1.14 8.53
CA ILE A 95 6.07 0.36 8.99
C ILE A 95 7.26 0.57 8.04
N PRO A 96 8.51 0.45 8.51
CA PRO A 96 9.66 0.41 7.61
C PRO A 96 9.50 -0.77 6.65
N CYS A 97 9.75 -0.53 5.37
CA CYS A 97 9.80 -1.62 4.39
C CYS A 97 11.01 -2.53 4.69
N PRO A 98 10.86 -3.86 4.56
CA PRO A 98 11.95 -4.81 4.71
C PRO A 98 12.99 -4.69 3.59
#